data_AF-A0A843R4H3-F1
#
_entry.id   AF-A0A843R4H3-F1
#
_cell.length_a   1.000
_cell.length_b   1.000
_cell.length_c   1.000
_cell.angle_alpha   90.00
_cell.angle_beta   90.00
_cell.angle_gamma   90.00
#
_symmetry.space_group_name_H-M   'P 1'
#
loop_
_entity.id
_entity.type
_entity.pdbx_description
1 polymer ?
#
loop_
_entity_poly.entity_id
_entity_poly.type
_entity_poly.pdbx_seq_one_letter_code
_entity_poly.pdbx_strand_id
1 'polypeptide(L)'
;LKLIKRVRQEFGHQKDIWSWSGYTWEELLQDSADKLEMLSLIDILVDGRFLLAKKDLTLQFRGSSNQRIIDVPKSLATGEVVIWDKLVH
;
A
#
# COMPACT_ATOMS: atom_id res chain seq x y z
N LEU A 1 -10.49 -9.98 -5.37
CA LEU A 1 -10.70 -9.30 -4.06
C LEU A 1 -11.48 -10.09 -2.99
N LYS A 2 -11.74 -11.40 -3.17
CA LYS A 2 -12.57 -12.19 -2.22
C LYS A 2 -12.04 -12.17 -0.77
N LEU A 3 -10.72 -12.29 -0.60
CA LEU A 3 -10.09 -12.29 0.73
C LEU A 3 -10.24 -10.94 1.44
N ILE A 4 -9.91 -9.83 0.77
CA ILE A 4 -9.99 -8.48 1.33
C ILE A 4 -11.43 -8.18 1.77
N LYS A 5 -12.41 -8.48 0.91
CA LYS A 5 -13.84 -8.32 1.23
C LYS A 5 -14.26 -9.14 2.45
N ARG A 6 -13.79 -10.40 2.55
CA ARG A 6 -14.07 -11.25 3.71
C ARG A 6 -13.45 -10.71 5.00
N VAL A 7 -12.20 -10.24 4.97
CA VAL A 7 -11.55 -9.63 6.15
C VAL A 7 -12.32 -8.40 6.61
N ARG A 8 -12.74 -7.53 5.68
CA ARG A 8 -13.57 -6.36 6.01
C ARG A 8 -14.93 -6.75 6.56
N GLN A 9 -15.55 -7.81 6.04
CA GLN A 9 -16.81 -8.31 6.55
C GLN A 9 -16.69 -8.87 7.98
N GLU A 10 -15.62 -9.61 8.28
CA GLU A 10 -15.43 -10.27 9.58
C GLU A 10 -14.85 -9.34 10.66
N PHE A 11 -13.97 -8.40 10.30
CA PHE A 11 -13.22 -7.57 11.24
C PHE A 11 -13.45 -6.06 11.07
N GLY A 12 -14.20 -5.63 10.06
CA GLY A 12 -14.36 -4.20 9.73
C GLY A 12 -13.00 -3.53 9.50
N HIS A 13 -12.78 -2.43 10.23
CA HIS A 13 -11.51 -1.68 10.26
C HIS A 13 -10.72 -1.92 11.55
N GLN A 14 -11.01 -3.00 12.29
CA GLN A 14 -10.24 -3.35 13.49
C GLN A 14 -8.87 -3.96 13.15
N LYS A 15 -8.67 -4.41 11.91
CA LYS A 15 -7.42 -4.97 11.41
C LYS A 15 -7.00 -4.23 10.14
N ASP A 16 -5.71 -3.89 10.10
CA ASP A 16 -5.11 -3.27 8.93
C ASP A 16 -4.82 -4.30 7.84
N ILE A 17 -5.09 -3.95 6.59
CA ILE A 17 -4.75 -4.73 5.41
C ILE A 17 -3.59 -4.03 4.70
N TRP A 18 -2.46 -4.73 4.67
CA TRP A 18 -1.22 -4.30 4.03
C TRP A 18 -1.04 -5.03 2.69
N SER A 19 -0.58 -4.30 1.67
CA SER A 19 -0.31 -4.88 0.35
C SER A 19 1.04 -4.44 -0.20
N TRP A 20 1.87 -5.40 -0.60
CA TRP A 20 3.08 -5.16 -1.39
C TRP A 20 2.77 -5.45 -2.86
N SER A 21 2.69 -4.41 -3.68
CA SER A 21 2.23 -4.56 -5.07
C SER A 21 3.37 -4.81 -6.06
N GLY A 22 4.54 -4.22 -5.82
CA GLY A 22 5.61 -4.11 -6.83
C GLY A 22 5.30 -3.08 -7.94
N TYR A 23 4.15 -2.42 -7.89
CA TYR A 23 3.73 -1.34 -8.77
C TYR A 23 3.70 -0.03 -7.97
N THR A 24 3.96 1.08 -8.63
CA THR A 24 3.80 2.40 -8.03
C THR A 24 2.32 2.73 -7.84
N TRP A 25 2.02 3.60 -6.88
CA TRP A 25 0.69 4.17 -6.68
C TRP A 25 0.08 4.70 -7.98
N GLU A 26 0.89 5.43 -8.76
CA GLU A 26 0.48 6.05 -10.01
C GLU A 26 0.15 5.00 -11.09
N GLU A 27 0.93 3.92 -11.18
CA GLU A 27 0.61 2.77 -12.05
C GLU A 27 -0.71 2.12 -11.65
N LEU A 28 -0.96 1.91 -10.34
CA LEU A 28 -2.17 1.25 -9.85
C LEU A 28 -3.44 2.09 -10.06
N LEU A 29 -3.33 3.43 -10.03
CA LEU A 29 -4.45 4.33 -10.31
C LEU A 29 -4.87 4.32 -11.79
N GLN A 30 -3.98 3.95 -12.70
CA GLN A 30 -4.26 3.88 -14.14
C GLN A 30 -4.56 2.46 -14.64
N ASP A 31 -4.51 1.47 -13.75
CA ASP A 31 -4.72 0.06 -14.06
C ASP A 31 -6.23 -0.26 -14.14
N SER A 32 -6.58 -1.53 -13.98
CA SER A 32 -7.94 -2.03 -14.05
C SER A 32 -8.82 -1.64 -12.86
N ALA A 33 -10.15 -1.66 -13.08
CA ALA A 33 -11.14 -1.29 -12.06
C ALA A 33 -11.04 -2.13 -10.76
N ASP A 34 -10.59 -3.39 -10.85
CA ASP A 34 -10.36 -4.24 -9.67
C ASP A 34 -9.15 -3.80 -8.84
N LYS A 35 -8.16 -3.10 -9.41
CA LYS A 35 -7.05 -2.49 -8.66
C LYS A 35 -7.51 -1.24 -7.92
N LEU A 36 -8.33 -0.41 -8.56
CA LEU A 36 -8.96 0.73 -7.90
C LEU A 36 -9.87 0.26 -6.74
N GLU A 37 -10.65 -0.80 -6.96
CA GLU A 37 -11.44 -1.42 -5.90
C GLU A 37 -10.55 -2.06 -4.81
N MET A 38 -9.38 -2.59 -5.16
CA MET A 38 -8.43 -3.06 -4.16
C MET A 38 -7.95 -1.90 -3.28
N LEU A 39 -7.54 -0.78 -3.88
CA LEU A 39 -7.03 0.40 -3.18
C LEU A 39 -8.08 0.96 -2.22
N SER A 40 -9.36 1.00 -2.61
CA SER A 40 -10.43 1.48 -1.71
C SER A 40 -10.70 0.57 -0.51
N LEU A 41 -10.15 -0.66 -0.50
CA LEU A 41 -10.39 -1.64 0.54
C LEU A 41 -9.20 -1.92 1.45
N ILE A 42 -7.99 -1.46 1.11
CA ILE A 42 -6.77 -1.67 1.92
C ILE A 42 -6.40 -0.41 2.71
N ASP A 43 -5.57 -0.56 3.75
CA ASP A 43 -5.15 0.56 4.60
C ASP A 43 -3.75 1.05 4.23
N ILE A 44 -2.83 0.12 3.97
CA ILE A 44 -1.42 0.42 3.69
C ILE A 44 -0.98 -0.25 2.39
N LEU A 45 -0.35 0.54 1.51
CA LEU A 45 0.28 0.07 0.29
C LEU A 45 1.80 0.27 0.41
N VAL A 46 2.56 -0.80 0.25
CA VAL A 46 3.98 -0.72 -0.03
C VAL A 46 4.19 -0.81 -1.54
N ASP A 47 4.51 0.33 -2.13
CA ASP A 47 4.56 0.50 -3.58
C ASP A 47 5.99 0.38 -4.13
N GLY A 48 6.10 0.16 -5.45
CA GLY A 48 7.37 0.10 -6.17
C GLY A 48 8.08 -1.27 -6.11
N ARG A 49 8.87 -1.54 -7.16
CA ARG A 49 9.65 -2.78 -7.31
C ARG A 49 10.80 -2.86 -6.31
N PHE A 50 11.14 -4.07 -5.90
CA PHE A 50 12.38 -4.33 -5.18
C PHE A 50 13.58 -4.12 -6.10
N LEU A 51 14.50 -3.24 -5.70
CA LEU A 51 15.76 -3.00 -6.42
C LEU A 51 16.94 -3.45 -5.58
N LEU A 52 17.73 -4.40 -6.09
CA LEU A 52 18.89 -4.94 -5.38
C LEU A 52 19.95 -3.87 -5.09
N ALA A 53 20.14 -2.92 -6.00
CA ALA A 53 21.09 -1.80 -5.83
C ALA A 53 20.68 -0.83 -4.71
N LYS A 54 19.41 -0.83 -4.31
CA LYS A 54 18.85 -0.03 -3.23
C LYS A 54 18.43 -0.89 -2.04
N LYS A 55 18.88 -2.15 -2.00
CA LYS A 55 18.54 -3.10 -0.95
C LYS A 55 19.06 -2.58 0.38
N ASP A 56 18.16 -2.48 1.32
CA ASP A 56 18.48 -2.16 2.70
C ASP A 56 17.49 -2.90 3.61
N LEU A 57 18.03 -3.77 4.46
CA LEU A 57 17.27 -4.64 5.34
C LEU A 57 16.95 -4.00 6.68
N THR A 58 17.52 -2.82 6.98
CA THR A 58 17.16 -2.07 8.20
C THR A 58 15.89 -1.25 7.99
N LEU A 59 15.39 -1.15 6.75
CA LEU A 59 14.19 -0.42 6.43
C LEU A 59 12.94 -1.11 6.97
N GLN A 60 12.09 -0.33 7.62
CA GLN A 60 10.82 -0.81 8.15
C GLN A 60 9.90 -1.30 7.03
N PHE A 61 9.42 -2.55 7.10
CA PHE A 61 8.39 -3.14 6.22
C PHE A 61 8.68 -3.09 4.70
N ARG A 62 9.92 -2.81 4.27
CA ARG A 62 10.33 -2.78 2.87
C ARG A 62 11.76 -3.29 2.71
N GLY A 63 12.08 -3.81 1.53
CA GLY A 63 13.43 -4.37 1.26
C GLY A 63 14.34 -3.42 0.50
N SER A 64 13.79 -2.34 -0.07
CA SER A 64 14.53 -1.42 -0.93
C SER A 64 14.09 0.03 -0.69
N SER A 65 15.04 0.97 -0.69
CA SER A 65 14.79 2.37 -0.30
C SER A 65 13.89 3.15 -1.26
N ASN A 66 13.67 2.65 -2.48
CA ASN A 66 12.73 3.24 -3.44
C ASN A 66 11.25 2.87 -3.18
N GLN A 67 10.98 1.91 -2.30
CA GLN A 67 9.60 1.50 -2.01
C GLN A 67 8.97 2.46 -1.01
N ARG A 68 7.80 3.03 -1.29
CA ARG A 68 7.11 3.93 -0.36
C ARG A 68 6.09 3.15 0.45
N ILE A 69 5.87 3.55 1.71
CA ILE A 69 4.77 3.03 2.53
C ILE A 69 3.69 4.12 2.57
N ILE A 70 2.58 3.83 1.93
CA ILE A 70 1.52 4.80 1.63
C ILE A 70 0.32 4.49 2.52
N ASP A 71 -0.20 5.54 3.17
CA ASP A 71 -1.49 5.54 3.85
C ASP A 71 -2.59 5.71 2.79
N VAL A 72 -3.24 4.61 2.43
CA VAL A 72 -4.16 4.57 1.29
C VAL A 72 -5.42 5.41 1.54
N PRO A 73 -6.12 5.30 2.69
CA PRO A 73 -7.28 6.15 2.96
C PRO A 73 -6.96 7.64 2.92
N LYS A 74 -5.86 8.09 3.54
CA LYS A 74 -5.47 9.51 3.50
C LYS A 74 -5.09 9.94 2.08
N SER A 75 -4.43 9.07 1.32
CA SER A 75 -4.04 9.39 -0.06
C SER A 75 -5.24 9.52 -0.99
N LEU A 76 -6.23 8.63 -0.85
CA LEU A 76 -7.48 8.73 -1.61
C LEU A 76 -8.30 9.97 -1.23
N ALA A 77 -8.33 10.33 0.06
CA ALA A 77 -9.09 11.49 0.54
C ALA A 77 -8.49 12.83 0.10
N THR A 78 -7.17 12.92 0.02
CA THR A 78 -6.44 14.15 -0.37
C THR A 78 -6.19 14.25 -1.86
N GLY A 79 -6.21 13.12 -2.58
CA GLY A 79 -5.80 13.05 -3.99
C GLY A 79 -4.29 13.09 -4.19
N GLU A 80 -3.51 13.09 -3.11
CA GLU A 80 -2.05 13.12 -3.12
C GLU A 80 -1.48 11.92 -2.36
N VAL A 81 -0.24 11.52 -2.65
CA VAL A 81 0.39 10.40 -1.93
C VAL A 81 0.77 10.83 -0.51
N VAL A 82 0.12 10.24 0.48
CA VAL A 82 0.40 10.43 1.91
C VAL A 82 1.22 9.27 2.43
N ILE A 83 2.41 9.57 2.97
CA ILE A 83 3.30 8.57 3.58
C ILE A 83 2.76 8.17 4.95
N TRP A 84 2.86 6.88 5.25
CA TRP A 84 2.45 6.33 6.55
C TRP A 84 3.19 7.01 7.70
N ASP A 85 2.43 7.52 8.66
CA ASP A 85 2.88 8.42 9.74
C ASP A 85 3.76 7.73 10.78
N LYS A 86 3.69 6.41 10.88
CA LYS A 86 4.51 5.60 11.81
C LYS A 86 5.81 5.11 11.17
N LEU A 87 6.14 5.55 9.96
CA LEU A 87 7.41 5.25 9.33
C LEU A 87 8.54 5.92 10.11
N VAL A 88 9.28 5.12 10.90
CA VAL A 88 10.47 5.59 11.61
C VAL A 88 11.67 5.42 10.67
N HIS A 89 12.52 6.46 10.61
CA HIS A 89 13.70 6.52 9.74
C HIS A 89 14.75 5.46 10.08
#